data_AF-A0A9D7E0K0-F1
#
_entry.id   AF-A0A9D7E0K0-F1
#
_cell.length_a   1.000
_cell.length_b   1.000
_cell.length_c   1.000
_cell.angle_alpha   90.00
_cell.angle_beta   90.00
_cell.angle_gamma   90.00
#
_symmetry.space_group_name_H-M   'P 1'
#
loop_
_entity.id
_entity.type
_entity.pdbx_description
1 polymer ?
#
loop_
_entity_poly.entity_id
_entity_poly.type
_entity_poly.pdbx_seq_one_letter_code
_entity_poly.pdbx_strand_id
1 'polypeptide(L)' 'MEAEHATVGAELEKLRGLTNNYTPPEGACNTYRGLFAGLEELERDLHWHIHKENNILFPRALAGTQS' A
#
# COMPACT_ATOMS: atom_id res chain seq x y z
N MET A 1 5.00 -14.63 2.45
CA MET A 1 4.43 -13.33 2.86
C MET A 1 5.42 -12.18 2.87
N GLU A 2 6.52 -12.15 3.63
CA GLU A 2 7.44 -10.98 3.60
C GLU A 2 7.96 -10.62 2.18
N ALA A 3 8.31 -11.64 1.37
CA ALA A 3 8.71 -11.43 -0.02
C ALA A 3 7.57 -10.90 -0.91
N GLU A 4 6.33 -11.32 -0.64
CA GLU A 4 5.14 -10.80 -1.32
C GLU A 4 4.89 -9.34 -0.91
N HIS A 5 5.04 -9.00 0.38
CA HIS A 5 4.95 -7.62 0.87
C HIS A 5 6.02 -6.71 0.26
N ALA A 6 7.25 -7.19 0.10
CA ALA A 6 8.31 -6.45 -0.59
C ALA A 6 7.95 -6.20 -2.07
N THR A 7 7.34 -7.19 -2.72
CA THR A 7 6.90 -7.08 -4.12
C THR A 7 5.78 -6.05 -4.24
N VAL A 8 4.77 -6.11 -3.36
CA VAL A 8 3.68 -5.13 -3.30
C VAL A 8 4.20 -3.72 -3.06
N GLY A 9 5.14 -3.53 -2.13
CA GLY A 9 5.76 -2.23 -1.88
C GLY A 9 6.44 -1.65 -3.12
N ALA A 10 7.15 -2.48 -3.89
CA ALA A 10 7.79 -2.04 -5.14
C ALA A 10 6.77 -1.64 -6.22
N GLU A 11 5.66 -2.37 -6.34
CA GLU A 11 4.59 -2.03 -7.28
C GLU A 11 3.84 -0.76 -6.88
N LEU A 12 3.65 -0.52 -5.58
CA LEU A 12 3.07 0.73 -5.07
C LEU A 12 3.97 1.94 -5.37
N GLU A 13 5.28 1.82 -5.18
CA GLU A 13 6.23 2.88 -5.53
C GLU A 13 6.20 3.20 -7.03
N LYS A 14 6.14 2.16 -7.87
CA LYS A 14 6.00 2.32 -9.32
C LYS A 14 4.68 3.02 -9.68
N LEU A 15 3.58 2.66 -9.03
CA LEU A 15 2.28 3.29 -9.21
C LEU A 15 2.30 4.77 -8.81
N ARG A 16 2.92 5.11 -7.68
CA ARG A 16 3.14 6.48 -7.23
C ARG A 16 3.94 7.29 -8.24
N GLY A 17 5.00 6.70 -8.83
CA GLY A 17 5.77 7.31 -9.89
C GLY A 17 4.97 7.58 -11.17
N LEU A 18 4.20 6.59 -11.64
CA LEU A 18 3.36 6.70 -12.85
C LEU A 18 2.24 7.73 -12.71
N THR A 19 1.75 7.97 -11.49
CA THR A 19 0.67 8.90 -11.19
C THR A 19 1.18 10.30 -10.79
N ASN A 20 2.48 10.56 -10.91
CA ASN A 20 3.11 11.79 -10.43
C ASN A 20 2.70 12.10 -8.98
N ASN A 21 2.96 11.15 -8.08
CA ASN A 21 2.60 11.25 -6.67
C ASN A 21 1.09 11.44 -6.46
N TYR A 22 0.27 10.66 -7.16
CA TYR A 22 -1.19 10.78 -7.16
C TYR A 22 -1.70 12.21 -7.44
N THR A 23 -1.00 12.94 -8.32
CA THR A 23 -1.42 14.27 -8.76
C THR A 23 -2.20 14.18 -10.07
N PRO A 24 -3.55 14.35 -10.06
CA PRO A 24 -4.32 14.36 -11.29
C PRO A 24 -3.96 15.60 -12.15
N PRO A 25 -4.01 15.49 -13.49
CA PRO A 25 -3.68 16.59 -14.38
C PRO A 25 -4.67 17.75 -14.26
N GLU A 26 -4.24 18.93 -14.69
CA GLU A 26 -5.11 20.10 -14.79
C GLU A 26 -6.30 19.80 -15.71
N GLY A 27 -7.49 20.22 -15.30
CA GLY A 27 -8.73 19.93 -16.05
C GLY A 27 -9.29 18.52 -15.88
N ALA A 28 -8.67 17.64 -15.07
CA ALA A 28 -9.22 16.33 -14.76
C ALA A 28 -10.65 16.44 -14.20
N CYS A 29 -11.56 15.61 -14.72
CA CYS A 29 -12.93 15.52 -14.22
C CYS A 29 -12.98 14.92 -12.79
N ASN A 30 -14.10 15.09 -12.11
CA ASN A 30 -14.27 14.65 -10.73
C ASN A 30 -14.04 13.15 -10.55
N THR A 31 -14.45 12.32 -11.52
CA THR A 31 -14.21 10.87 -11.48
C THR A 31 -12.72 10.53 -11.48
N TYR A 32 -11.93 11.21 -12.31
CA TYR A 32 -10.49 10.98 -12.39
C TYR A 32 -9.75 11.47 -11.15
N ARG A 33 -10.20 12.59 -10.57
CA ARG A 33 -9.71 13.08 -9.27
C ARG A 33 -10.03 12.10 -8.14
N GLY A 34 -11.24 11.54 -8.15
CA GLY A 34 -11.67 10.52 -7.19
C GLY A 34 -10.84 9.24 -7.30
N LEU A 35 -10.52 8.80 -8.52
CA LEU A 35 -9.61 7.67 -8.73
C LEU A 35 -8.25 7.93 -8.07
N PHE A 36 -7.62 9.08 -8.32
CA PHE A 36 -6.30 9.40 -7.76
C PHE A 36 -6.31 9.46 -6.24
N ALA A 37 -7.33 10.07 -5.64
CA ALA A 37 -7.52 10.07 -4.18
C ALA A 37 -7.70 8.65 -3.62
N GLY A 38 -8.46 7.80 -4.31
CA GLY A 38 -8.63 6.39 -3.91
C GLY A 38 -7.35 5.57 -4.02
N LEU A 39 -6.48 5.85 -5.01
CA LEU A 39 -5.18 5.19 -5.13
C LEU A 39 -4.21 5.59 -4.00
N GLU A 40 -4.20 6.87 -3.62
CA GLU A 40 -3.40 7.35 -2.49
C GLU A 40 -3.87 6.73 -1.16
N GLU A 41 -5.20 6.63 -0.97
CA GLU A 41 -5.79 5.95 0.16
C GLU A 41 -5.44 4.45 0.19
N LEU A 42 -5.58 3.76 -0.93
CA LEU A 42 -5.23 2.34 -1.06
C LEU A 42 -3.78 2.08 -0.66
N GLU A 43 -2.83 2.89 -1.15
CA GLU A 43 -1.42 2.73 -0.84
C GLU A 43 -1.14 2.93 0.65
N ARG A 44 -1.70 3.99 1.25
CA ARG A 44 -1.57 4.27 2.69
C ARG A 44 -2.08 3.10 3.53
N ASP A 45 -3.24 2.57 3.18
CA ASP A 45 -3.88 1.49 3.92
C ASP A 45 -3.10 0.17 3.77
N LEU A 46 -2.55 -0.11 2.58
CA LEU A 46 -1.68 -1.26 2.34
C LEU A 46 -0.36 -1.16 3.11
N HIS A 47 0.26 0.02 3.17
CA HIS A 47 1.44 0.22 4.01
C HIS A 47 1.15 -0.07 5.49
N TRP A 48 0.00 0.39 5.99
CA TRP A 48 -0.40 0.09 7.36
C TRP A 48 -0.67 -1.40 7.59
N HIS A 49 -1.34 -2.05 6.63
CA HIS A 49 -1.59 -3.48 6.66
C HIS A 49 -0.29 -4.28 6.74
N ILE A 50 0.65 -4.02 5.83
CA ILE A 50 1.97 -4.68 5.80
C ILE A 50 2.72 -4.44 7.10
N HIS A 51 2.72 -3.19 7.62
CA HIS A 51 3.37 -2.88 8.88
C HIS A 51 2.79 -3.69 10.05
N LYS A 52 1.46 -3.75 10.15
CA LYS A 52 0.75 -4.49 11.19
C LYS A 52 1.06 -5.99 11.12
N GLU A 53 1.08 -6.55 9.92
CA GLU A 53 1.36 -7.98 9.74
C GLU A 53 2.81 -8.32 10.08
N ASN A 54 3.77 -7.64 9.47
CA ASN A 54 5.20 -7.92 9.64
C ASN A 54 5.67 -7.68 11.08
N ASN A 55 5.18 -6.63 11.74
CA ASN A 55 5.73 -6.21 13.02
C ASN A 55 4.91 -6.66 14.24
N ILE A 56 3.64 -7.04 14.05
CA ILE A 56 2.75 -7.38 15.17
C ILE A 56 2.18 -8.78 15.01
N LEU A 57 1.50 -9.09 13.90
CA LEU A 57 0.75 -10.34 13.80
C LEU A 57 1.66 -11.55 13.55
N PHE A 58 2.59 -11.48 12.58
CA PHE A 58 3.48 -12.60 12.29
C PHE A 58 4.42 -12.94 13.45
N PRO A 59 5.08 -11.97 14.13
CA PRO A 59 5.91 -12.29 15.28
C PRO A 59 5.12 -12.96 16.40
N ARG A 60 3.90 -12.49 16.67
CA ARG A 60 3.01 -13.10 17.68
C ARG A 60 2.57 -14.50 17.30
N ALA A 61 2.26 -14.74 16.03
CA ALA A 61 1.88 -16.05 15.54
C ALA A 61 3.04 -17.05 15.69
N LEU A 62 4.26 -16.67 15.27
CA LEU A 62 5.45 -17.50 15.41
C LEU A 62 5.81 -17.81 16.87
N ALA A 63 5.62 -16.84 17.77
CA ALA A 63 5.82 -17.07 19.21
C ALA A 63 4.79 -18.03 19.81
N GLY A 64 3.57 -18.07 19.28
CA GLY A 64 2.48 -18.93 19.74
C GLY A 64 2.56 -20.39 19.23
N THR A 65 3.37 -20.68 18.21
CA THR A 65 3.56 -22.04 17.66
C THR A 65 4.63 -22.86 18.41
N GLN A 66 5.26 -22.31 19.44
CA GLN A 66 6.34 -22.93 20.23
C GLN A 66 5.83 -23.46 21.60
N SER A 67 4.57 -23.91 21.68
CA SER A 67 3.97 -24.51 22.89
C SER A 67 3.40 -25.90 22.62
#